data_AF-A0A514TPB0-F1
#
_entry.id   AF-A0A514TPB0-F1
#
_cell.length_a   1.000
_cell.length_b   1.000
_cell.length_c   1.000
_cell.angle_alpha   90.00
_cell.angle_beta   90.00
_cell.angle_gamma   90.00
#
_symmetry.space_group_name_H-M   'P 1'
#
loop_
_entity.id
_entity.type
_entity.pdbx_description
1 polymer ?
#
loop_
_entity_poly.entity_id
_entity_poly.type
_entity_poly.pdbx_seq_one_letter_code
_entity_poly.pdbx_strand_id
1 'polypeptide(L)'
;MVPSNVNLHLAGNVAVYWGQNAAANSPESHDSHQERLAFYCDEATIDVIDIAFITGITPVTVNFANADRSKIEEDIKSCQEKGKTILISMGGGSPALTNWNSISGAEKSAQLIWDMFGPMPSEKIERPFGSAVVDGFDFDFESAINYLPAFAGKLRHLMDAATEKKFLLSATPQCVNPDVNLGPTLDAVPFDMVQIQFYNNPCGVDKFQQSVLSQPDFNFAVWDEWAQKSKNPKVKVLMGIPASMAAGVGYTGGPTLKAALDWTKMYRSFGGVMMWDMAQLYANKNFLQEVVNDLDSDSQPPPSQSPSSTSTGTATALSSPLNVGRWQPLRGQRVMDLAVVYGNEVAKLFNSPPWNPDVRDVDVIWPESRYTVQYTPLPTAALSALISWSSTSTGSLTTTMFLKFPTSHGQGNDRNQVHISTRIRFNFNAEFSVEVTI
;
A
#
# COMPACT_ATOMS: atom_id res chain seq x y z
N MET A 1 10.71 26.08 -14.84
CA MET A 1 10.66 24.90 -13.96
C MET A 1 10.62 23.68 -14.85
N VAL A 2 11.74 22.98 -14.99
CA VAL A 2 11.78 21.71 -15.71
C VAL A 2 11.07 20.67 -14.81
N PRO A 3 9.98 20.03 -15.26
CA PRO A 3 9.31 18.99 -14.48
C PRO A 3 10.26 17.81 -14.23
N SER A 4 10.08 17.08 -13.13
CA SER A 4 10.64 15.73 -13.02
C SER A 4 10.10 14.89 -14.18
N ASN A 5 10.94 14.07 -14.80
CA ASN A 5 10.51 13.25 -15.95
C ASN A 5 9.49 12.16 -15.54
N VAL A 6 9.46 11.78 -14.25
CA VAL A 6 8.46 10.85 -13.73
C VAL A 6 7.09 11.52 -13.58
N ASN A 7 6.05 10.83 -14.04
CA ASN A 7 4.67 11.25 -13.84
C ASN A 7 4.05 10.50 -12.66
N LEU A 8 4.23 11.06 -11.45
CA LEU A 8 3.61 10.55 -10.23
C LEU A 8 2.07 10.67 -10.23
N HIS A 9 1.42 11.17 -11.30
CA HIS A 9 -0.03 11.10 -11.43
C HIS A 9 -0.52 9.83 -12.13
N LEU A 10 0.38 9.06 -12.77
CA LEU A 10 0.06 7.78 -13.39
C LEU A 10 0.29 6.61 -12.41
N ALA A 11 -0.56 5.59 -12.51
CA ALA A 11 -0.47 4.36 -11.73
C ALA A 11 0.22 3.27 -12.58
N GLY A 12 1.53 3.40 -12.75
CA GLY A 12 2.29 2.51 -13.64
C GLY A 12 3.79 2.77 -13.71
N ASN A 13 4.35 3.59 -12.80
CA ASN A 13 5.78 3.87 -12.83
C ASN A 13 6.60 2.65 -12.40
N VAL A 14 7.74 2.42 -13.03
CA VAL A 14 8.70 1.40 -12.63
C VAL A 14 9.95 2.07 -12.07
N ALA A 15 10.24 1.80 -10.80
CA ALA A 15 11.48 2.20 -10.14
C ALA A 15 12.38 1.00 -9.93
N VAL A 16 13.69 1.16 -10.14
CA VAL A 16 14.65 0.06 -9.95
C VAL A 16 15.92 0.58 -9.30
N TYR A 17 16.39 -0.12 -8.26
CA TYR A 17 17.67 0.16 -7.64
C TYR A 17 18.84 -0.26 -8.53
N TRP A 18 19.87 0.57 -8.62
CA TRP A 18 21.13 0.26 -9.31
C TRP A 18 22.31 0.68 -8.44
N GLY A 19 23.36 -0.13 -8.39
CA GLY A 19 24.63 0.24 -7.76
C GLY A 19 25.21 -0.82 -6.83
N GLN A 20 24.43 -1.79 -6.34
CA GLN A 20 24.95 -2.82 -5.41
C GLN A 20 25.30 -4.15 -6.06
N ASN A 21 24.95 -4.36 -7.33
CA ASN A 21 25.23 -5.60 -8.06
C ASN A 21 24.78 -6.85 -7.30
N ALA A 22 23.53 -6.89 -6.81
CA ALA A 22 23.06 -7.99 -5.97
C ALA A 22 23.15 -9.36 -6.66
N ALA A 23 23.13 -9.40 -8.00
CA ALA A 23 23.29 -10.62 -8.79
C ALA A 23 24.66 -11.31 -8.63
N ALA A 24 25.73 -10.57 -8.34
CA ALA A 24 27.06 -11.16 -8.17
C ALA A 24 27.18 -12.11 -6.96
N ASN A 25 26.25 -11.98 -5.99
CA ASN A 25 26.20 -12.81 -4.78
C ASN A 25 25.21 -13.98 -4.90
N SER A 26 24.64 -14.20 -6.08
CA SER A 26 23.57 -15.19 -6.31
C SER A 26 24.06 -16.42 -7.09
N PRO A 27 23.68 -17.64 -6.66
CA PRO A 27 23.96 -18.88 -7.39
C PRO A 27 23.36 -18.93 -8.80
N GLU A 28 22.24 -18.24 -9.02
CA GLU A 28 21.49 -18.27 -10.28
C GLU A 28 22.07 -17.34 -11.35
N SER A 29 22.99 -16.46 -10.95
CA SER A 29 23.47 -15.35 -11.78
C SER A 29 24.96 -15.09 -11.63
N HIS A 30 25.77 -16.13 -11.37
CA HIS A 30 27.22 -16.02 -11.20
C HIS A 30 27.95 -15.33 -12.38
N ASP A 31 27.38 -15.37 -13.59
CA ASP A 31 27.90 -14.70 -14.79
C ASP A 31 27.24 -13.34 -15.09
N SER A 32 26.21 -12.94 -14.33
CA SER A 32 25.56 -11.64 -14.48
C SER A 32 26.28 -10.61 -13.62
N HIS A 33 26.67 -9.50 -14.24
CA HIS A 33 27.28 -8.38 -13.55
C HIS A 33 26.45 -7.13 -13.80
N GLN A 34 26.38 -6.28 -12.79
CA GLN A 34 25.89 -4.92 -12.95
C GLN A 34 26.72 -4.21 -14.03
N GLU A 35 26.03 -3.77 -15.08
CA GLU A 35 26.55 -2.92 -16.13
C GLU A 35 26.61 -1.46 -15.66
N ARG A 36 27.26 -0.60 -16.46
CA ARG A 36 27.23 0.85 -16.21
C ARG A 36 25.80 1.39 -16.24
N LEU A 37 25.55 2.49 -15.53
CA LEU A 37 24.21 3.06 -15.41
C LEU A 37 23.56 3.37 -16.77
N ALA A 38 24.30 3.95 -17.72
CA ALA A 38 23.74 4.31 -19.03
C ALA A 38 23.25 3.13 -19.87
N PHE A 39 23.75 1.90 -19.62
CA PHE A 39 23.27 0.70 -20.30
C PHE A 39 21.78 0.47 -20.03
N TYR A 40 21.34 0.70 -18.79
CA TYR A 40 19.96 0.49 -18.38
C TYR A 40 19.02 1.62 -18.82
N CYS A 41 19.56 2.78 -19.16
CA CYS A 41 18.76 3.96 -19.47
C CYS A 41 18.11 3.93 -20.86
N ASP A 42 18.49 2.97 -21.71
CA ASP A 42 17.79 2.67 -22.96
C ASP A 42 16.50 1.87 -22.75
N GLU A 43 16.31 1.24 -21.59
CA GLU A 43 15.09 0.50 -21.29
C GLU A 43 13.95 1.48 -21.01
N ALA A 44 13.08 1.69 -22.00
CA ALA A 44 12.01 2.68 -21.96
C ALA A 44 11.03 2.47 -20.79
N THR A 45 10.83 1.23 -20.35
CA THR A 45 9.85 0.86 -19.32
C THR A 45 10.27 1.20 -17.89
N ILE A 46 11.55 1.50 -17.64
CA ILE A 46 12.03 1.93 -16.32
C ILE A 46 11.97 3.45 -16.24
N ASP A 47 11.22 4.02 -15.29
CA ASP A 47 11.05 5.47 -15.17
C ASP A 47 12.00 6.11 -14.16
N VAL A 48 12.23 5.41 -13.03
CA VAL A 48 13.06 5.87 -11.92
C VAL A 48 14.22 4.89 -11.70
N ILE A 49 15.42 5.44 -11.53
CA ILE A 49 16.59 4.67 -11.12
C ILE A 49 17.12 5.25 -9.81
N ASP A 50 17.09 4.42 -8.76
CA ASP A 50 17.64 4.74 -7.45
C ASP A 50 19.10 4.30 -7.40
N ILE A 51 20.03 5.27 -7.45
CA ILE A 51 21.47 5.00 -7.34
C ILE A 51 21.78 4.67 -5.88
N ALA A 52 22.19 3.43 -5.63
CA ALA A 52 22.44 2.87 -4.31
C ALA A 52 23.94 2.63 -4.10
N PHE A 53 24.63 3.25 -3.13
CA PHE A 53 24.12 4.16 -2.09
C PHE A 53 25.14 5.21 -1.66
N ILE A 54 24.64 6.28 -1.03
CA ILE A 54 25.37 6.99 0.02
C ILE A 54 25.29 6.14 1.30
N THR A 55 26.38 5.47 1.65
CA THR A 55 26.48 4.53 2.79
C THR A 55 26.93 5.21 4.10
N GLY A 56 27.47 6.41 4.01
CA GLY A 56 27.85 7.23 5.15
C GLY A 56 27.38 8.66 4.91
N ILE A 57 26.77 9.27 5.94
CA ILE A 57 26.30 10.66 5.87
C ILE A 57 27.30 11.61 6.55
N THR A 58 28.05 11.13 7.55
CA THR A 58 29.12 11.93 8.17
C THR A 58 30.30 11.05 8.63
N PRO A 59 31.43 11.02 7.88
CA PRO A 59 31.65 11.68 6.58
C PRO A 59 30.78 11.10 5.47
N VAL A 60 30.59 11.86 4.39
CA VAL A 60 29.83 11.39 3.22
C VAL A 60 30.66 10.34 2.47
N THR A 61 30.13 9.11 2.38
CA THR A 61 30.76 8.02 1.64
C THR A 61 29.74 7.36 0.73
N VAL A 62 30.20 6.97 -0.47
CA VAL A 62 29.38 6.26 -1.46
C VAL A 62 29.96 4.90 -1.76
N ASN A 63 29.10 3.92 -2.02
CA ASN A 63 29.47 2.60 -2.49
C ASN A 63 28.54 2.21 -3.65
N PHE A 64 29.11 1.94 -4.82
CA PHE A 64 28.40 1.52 -6.04
C PHE A 64 28.96 0.20 -6.59
N ALA A 65 29.41 -0.68 -5.69
CA ALA A 65 29.99 -1.98 -5.99
C ALA A 65 31.08 -1.90 -7.08
N ASN A 66 30.89 -2.59 -8.21
CA ASN A 66 31.83 -2.66 -9.33
C ASN A 66 31.73 -1.50 -10.33
N ALA A 67 30.87 -0.50 -10.09
CA ALA A 67 30.69 0.61 -11.04
C ALA A 67 31.94 1.49 -11.16
N ASP A 68 32.29 1.85 -12.39
CA ASP A 68 33.32 2.86 -12.65
C ASP A 68 32.81 4.25 -12.27
N ARG A 69 33.28 4.76 -11.13
CA ARG A 69 32.89 6.07 -10.58
C ARG A 69 33.19 7.24 -11.53
N SER A 70 34.16 7.10 -12.45
CA SER A 70 34.47 8.15 -13.43
C SER A 70 33.38 8.29 -14.51
N LYS A 71 32.49 7.29 -14.63
CA LYS A 71 31.46 7.20 -15.66
C LYS A 71 30.08 7.62 -15.19
N ILE A 72 29.86 7.68 -13.87
CA ILE A 72 28.53 7.97 -13.32
C ILE A 72 28.06 9.39 -13.69
N GLU A 73 28.96 10.38 -13.77
CA GLU A 73 28.58 11.74 -14.18
C GLU A 73 27.99 11.77 -15.60
N GLU A 74 28.66 11.14 -16.58
CA GLU A 74 28.17 11.10 -17.96
C GLU A 74 26.90 10.26 -18.08
N ASP A 75 26.79 9.18 -17.29
CA ASP A 75 25.63 8.30 -17.29
C ASP A 75 24.38 8.98 -16.76
N ILE A 76 24.47 9.68 -15.61
CA ILE A 76 23.32 10.40 -15.04
C ILE A 76 22.73 11.37 -16.07
N LYS A 77 23.59 12.14 -16.75
CA LYS A 77 23.16 13.10 -17.77
C LYS A 77 22.50 12.39 -18.96
N SER A 78 23.13 11.33 -19.46
CA SER A 78 22.56 10.51 -20.55
C SER A 78 21.21 9.90 -20.17
N CYS A 79 21.01 9.47 -18.93
CA CYS A 79 19.75 8.90 -18.48
C CYS A 79 18.66 9.96 -18.38
N GLN A 80 18.99 11.13 -17.84
CA GLN A 80 18.06 12.27 -17.76
C GLN A 80 17.65 12.76 -19.16
N GLU A 81 18.57 12.78 -20.13
CA GLU A 81 18.27 13.08 -21.54
C GLU A 81 17.30 12.06 -22.17
N LYS A 82 17.35 10.80 -21.73
CA LYS A 82 16.42 9.73 -22.13
C LYS A 82 15.12 9.73 -21.32
N GLY A 83 14.87 10.76 -20.52
CA GLY A 83 13.64 10.90 -19.74
C GLY A 83 13.62 10.07 -18.45
N LYS A 84 14.75 9.53 -18.00
CA LYS A 84 14.82 8.85 -16.71
C LYS A 84 14.84 9.86 -15.56
N THR A 85 14.30 9.45 -14.43
CA THR A 85 14.43 10.15 -13.16
C THR A 85 15.48 9.45 -12.32
N ILE A 86 16.52 10.17 -11.92
CA ILE A 86 17.65 9.63 -11.17
C ILE A 86 17.61 10.13 -9.73
N LEU A 87 17.40 9.23 -8.78
CA LEU A 87 17.52 9.53 -7.35
C LEU A 87 18.84 9.00 -6.82
N ILE A 88 19.43 9.67 -5.84
CA ILE A 88 20.52 9.08 -5.04
C ILE A 88 19.93 8.59 -3.71
N SER A 89 20.10 7.30 -3.45
CA SER A 89 19.59 6.66 -2.23
C SER A 89 20.62 6.66 -1.11
N MET A 90 20.15 6.90 0.12
CA MET A 90 20.93 6.94 1.35
C MET A 90 20.55 5.80 2.28
N GLY A 91 21.56 5.10 2.81
CA GLY A 91 21.35 3.96 3.69
C GLY A 91 21.74 2.63 3.04
N GLY A 92 20.73 1.80 2.80
CA GLY A 92 20.81 0.38 2.47
C GLY A 92 20.79 -0.52 3.72
N GLY A 93 20.85 -1.84 3.50
CA GLY A 93 20.78 -2.85 4.56
C GLY A 93 21.91 -2.85 5.60
N SER A 94 22.92 -1.99 5.45
CA SER A 94 23.95 -1.74 6.48
C SER A 94 23.70 -0.40 7.18
N PRO A 95 23.91 -0.28 8.51
CA PRO A 95 23.71 0.98 9.21
C PRO A 95 24.55 2.11 8.61
N ALA A 96 23.88 3.21 8.23
CA ALA A 96 24.56 4.36 7.68
C ALA A 96 25.43 5.05 8.74
N LEU A 97 26.65 5.44 8.36
CA LEU A 97 27.55 6.13 9.28
C LEU A 97 27.07 7.57 9.51
N THR A 98 26.69 7.86 10.76
CA THR A 98 26.35 9.21 11.23
C THR A 98 27.07 9.51 12.54
N ASN A 99 27.31 10.79 12.82
CA ASN A 99 27.89 11.25 14.09
C ASN A 99 27.03 12.36 14.74
N TRP A 100 25.73 12.39 14.42
CA TRP A 100 24.84 13.47 14.82
C TRP A 100 24.50 13.37 16.31
N ASN A 101 24.79 14.43 17.04
CA ASN A 101 24.45 14.59 18.47
C ASN A 101 23.47 15.75 18.70
N SER A 102 22.93 16.33 17.62
CA SER A 102 22.02 17.46 17.64
C SER A 102 21.28 17.60 16.33
N ILE A 103 20.12 18.26 16.37
CA ILE A 103 19.36 18.70 15.19
C ILE A 103 20.27 19.47 14.22
N SER A 104 21.07 20.42 14.72
CA SER A 104 21.96 21.22 13.87
C SER A 104 23.01 20.37 13.13
N GLY A 105 23.54 19.30 13.74
CA GLY A 105 24.47 18.38 13.08
C GLY A 105 23.81 17.64 11.91
N ALA A 106 22.57 17.20 12.10
CA ALA A 106 21.77 16.56 11.06
C ALA A 106 21.44 17.55 9.92
N GLU A 107 20.99 18.76 10.23
CA GLU A 107 20.69 19.80 9.23
C GLU A 107 21.92 20.23 8.42
N LYS A 108 23.10 20.34 9.06
CA LYS A 108 24.37 20.61 8.35
C LYS A 108 24.73 19.50 7.39
N SER A 109 24.46 18.25 7.76
CA SER A 109 24.71 17.11 6.88
C SER A 109 23.74 17.08 5.70
N ALA A 110 22.48 17.48 5.90
CA ALA A 110 21.52 17.65 4.81
C ALA A 110 21.96 18.73 3.81
N GLN A 111 22.49 19.85 4.31
CA GLN A 111 23.11 20.87 3.46
C GLN A 111 24.30 20.32 2.67
N LEU A 112 25.19 19.57 3.33
CA LEU A 112 26.36 18.98 2.67
C LEU A 112 25.95 18.00 1.55
N ILE A 113 24.98 17.12 1.80
CA ILE A 113 24.44 16.22 0.78
C ILE A 113 23.81 17.00 -0.37
N TRP A 114 23.03 18.04 -0.09
CA TRP A 114 22.49 18.91 -1.12
C TRP A 114 23.58 19.58 -1.97
N ASP A 115 24.63 20.11 -1.33
CA ASP A 115 25.76 20.75 -2.01
C ASP A 115 26.61 19.76 -2.82
N MET A 116 26.58 18.46 -2.47
CA MET A 116 27.33 17.41 -3.17
C MET A 116 26.58 16.80 -4.36
N PHE A 117 25.24 16.75 -4.33
CA PHE A 117 24.43 16.00 -5.30
C PHE A 117 23.33 16.83 -5.97
N GLY A 118 22.86 17.90 -5.33
CA GLY A 118 21.88 18.86 -5.86
C GLY A 118 22.52 19.87 -6.82
N PRO A 119 21.88 21.03 -7.09
CA PRO A 119 22.46 22.10 -7.91
C PRO A 119 23.86 22.51 -7.45
N MET A 120 24.69 22.97 -8.39
CA MET A 120 26.06 23.40 -8.09
C MET A 120 26.06 24.54 -7.05
N PRO A 121 26.73 24.36 -5.90
CA PRO A 121 26.87 25.42 -4.93
C PRO A 121 27.88 26.48 -5.41
N SER A 122 27.81 27.67 -4.83
CA SER A 122 28.79 28.74 -5.08
C SER A 122 30.18 28.39 -4.53
N GLU A 123 30.23 27.60 -3.46
CA GLU A 123 31.46 27.15 -2.82
C GLU A 123 32.05 25.93 -3.53
N LYS A 124 33.38 25.83 -3.55
CA LYS A 124 34.05 24.68 -4.17
C LYS A 124 34.00 23.47 -3.24
N ILE A 125 33.23 22.45 -3.64
CA ILE A 125 33.12 21.17 -2.95
C ILE A 125 33.49 20.01 -3.88
N GLU A 126 34.07 18.94 -3.34
CA GLU A 126 34.27 17.69 -4.08
C GLU A 126 32.93 16.97 -4.25
N ARG A 127 32.52 16.75 -5.49
CA ARG A 127 31.23 16.15 -5.84
C ARG A 127 31.44 14.76 -6.42
N PRO A 128 30.83 13.70 -5.84
CA PRO A 128 31.02 12.33 -6.33
C PRO A 128 30.58 12.10 -7.77
N PHE A 129 29.65 12.92 -8.27
CA PHE A 129 29.14 12.87 -9.65
C PHE A 129 29.56 14.10 -10.48
N GLY A 130 30.64 14.76 -10.08
CA GLY A 130 31.11 15.98 -10.74
C GLY A 130 30.01 17.03 -10.87
N SER A 131 29.71 17.44 -12.09
CA SER A 131 28.68 18.46 -12.37
C SER A 131 27.27 17.92 -12.57
N ALA A 132 27.05 16.59 -12.54
CA ALA A 132 25.70 16.04 -12.61
C ALA A 132 24.87 16.45 -11.39
N VAL A 133 23.59 16.69 -11.63
CA VAL A 133 22.58 17.06 -10.62
C VAL A 133 21.49 16.00 -10.65
N VAL A 134 21.29 15.31 -9.53
CA VAL A 134 20.24 14.27 -9.42
C VAL A 134 18.84 14.89 -9.54
N ASP A 135 17.82 14.07 -9.76
CA ASP A 135 16.41 14.46 -9.76
C ASP A 135 15.81 14.45 -8.34
N GLY A 136 16.52 13.86 -7.38
CA GLY A 136 16.04 13.80 -6.01
C GLY A 136 16.86 12.86 -5.12
N PHE A 137 16.28 12.57 -3.97
CA PHE A 137 16.93 11.82 -2.89
C PHE A 137 15.98 10.75 -2.38
N ASP A 138 16.53 9.57 -2.14
CA ASP A 138 15.82 8.43 -1.60
C ASP A 138 16.37 8.05 -0.21
N PHE A 139 15.46 7.69 0.70
CA PHE A 139 15.77 7.36 2.10
C PHE A 139 15.49 5.88 2.32
N ASP A 140 16.53 5.06 2.21
CA ASP A 140 16.50 3.61 2.43
C ASP A 140 17.25 3.26 3.72
N PHE A 141 16.84 3.88 4.84
CA PHE A 141 17.49 3.62 6.12
C PHE A 141 16.87 2.39 6.81
N GLU A 142 17.58 1.27 6.74
CA GLU A 142 17.17 0.01 7.39
C GLU A 142 17.67 -0.13 8.84
N SER A 143 18.10 0.98 9.45
CA SER A 143 18.51 1.05 10.85
C SER A 143 18.18 2.41 11.43
N ALA A 144 17.86 2.46 12.72
CA ALA A 144 17.46 3.68 13.39
C ALA A 144 18.58 4.73 13.39
N ILE A 145 18.24 5.95 12.97
CA ILE A 145 19.14 7.11 12.96
C ILE A 145 18.53 8.24 13.78
N ASN A 146 19.27 8.72 14.77
CA ASN A 146 18.85 9.87 15.58
C ASN A 146 18.74 11.12 14.71
N TYR A 147 17.75 11.98 14.98
CA TYR A 147 17.56 13.25 14.27
C TYR A 147 17.26 13.15 12.76
N LEU A 148 16.95 11.96 12.24
CA LEU A 148 16.60 11.77 10.83
C LEU A 148 15.44 12.67 10.34
N PRO A 149 14.37 12.94 11.13
CA PRO A 149 13.34 13.90 10.74
C PRO A 149 13.87 15.32 10.48
N ALA A 150 14.87 15.77 11.24
CA ALA A 150 15.49 17.09 11.05
C ALA A 150 16.34 17.13 9.79
N PHE A 151 17.13 16.08 9.54
CA PHE A 151 17.87 15.91 8.28
C PHE A 151 16.92 15.96 7.08
N ALA A 152 15.86 15.15 7.09
CA ALA A 152 14.88 15.08 6.03
C ALA A 152 14.15 16.42 5.81
N GLY A 153 13.75 17.09 6.89
CA GLY A 153 13.07 18.37 6.83
C GLY A 153 13.94 19.48 6.23
N LYS A 154 15.22 19.52 6.59
CA LYS A 154 16.18 20.46 6.00
C LYS A 154 16.42 20.17 4.53
N LEU A 155 16.56 18.91 4.14
CA LEU A 155 16.74 18.53 2.74
C LEU A 155 15.52 18.92 1.89
N ARG A 156 14.30 18.60 2.36
CA ARG A 156 13.04 19.02 1.72
C ARG A 156 12.97 20.53 1.54
N HIS A 157 13.34 21.29 2.56
CA HIS A 157 13.35 22.75 2.48
C HIS A 157 14.31 23.28 1.42
N LEU A 158 15.52 22.70 1.30
CA LEU A 158 16.49 23.07 0.26
C LEU A 158 15.97 22.74 -1.14
N MET A 159 15.33 21.58 -1.29
CA MET A 159 14.70 21.15 -2.54
C MET A 159 13.56 22.08 -2.96
N ASP A 160 12.72 22.52 -2.03
CA ASP A 160 11.60 23.44 -2.30
C ASP A 160 12.06 24.86 -2.62
N ALA A 161 13.21 25.27 -2.08
CA ALA A 161 13.83 26.57 -2.39
C ALA A 161 14.45 26.62 -3.79
N ALA A 162 14.74 25.47 -4.41
CA ALA A 162 15.31 25.40 -5.75
C ALA A 162 14.24 25.65 -6.83
N THR A 163 14.36 26.74 -7.58
CA THR A 163 13.33 27.17 -8.56
C THR A 163 13.57 26.67 -9.98
N GLU A 164 14.80 26.29 -10.30
CA GLU A 164 15.21 25.84 -11.64
C GLU A 164 14.61 24.47 -12.01
N LYS A 165 14.56 23.56 -11.04
CA LYS A 165 14.18 22.15 -11.18
C LYS A 165 13.36 21.71 -9.98
N LYS A 166 12.32 20.92 -10.21
CA LYS A 166 11.59 20.24 -9.13
C LYS A 166 12.35 18.98 -8.74
N PHE A 167 12.63 18.81 -7.44
CA PHE A 167 13.27 17.62 -6.90
C PHE A 167 12.29 16.71 -6.17
N LEU A 168 12.49 15.40 -6.28
CA LEU A 168 11.69 14.38 -5.63
C LEU A 168 12.34 13.91 -4.33
N LEU A 169 11.55 13.77 -3.27
CA LEU A 169 11.98 13.12 -2.03
C LEU A 169 11.23 11.80 -1.90
N SER A 170 11.97 10.70 -1.84
CA SER A 170 11.40 9.37 -1.59
C SER A 170 11.94 8.71 -0.33
N ALA A 171 11.24 7.69 0.12
CA ALA A 171 11.64 6.82 1.21
C ALA A 171 11.27 5.36 0.90
N THR A 172 12.04 4.43 1.45
CA THR A 172 11.92 2.99 1.15
C THR A 172 11.78 2.18 2.44
N PRO A 173 10.68 2.38 3.21
CA PRO A 173 10.45 1.61 4.43
C PRO A 173 10.11 0.15 4.11
N GLN A 174 10.25 -0.71 5.12
CA GLN A 174 9.73 -2.07 5.04
C GLN A 174 8.21 -2.08 5.19
N CYS A 175 7.54 -3.18 4.80
CA CYS A 175 6.07 -3.22 4.80
C CYS A 175 5.43 -3.16 6.19
N VAL A 176 6.15 -3.43 7.27
CA VAL A 176 5.61 -3.34 8.63
C VAL A 176 5.27 -1.87 8.92
N ASN A 177 4.01 -1.61 9.31
CA ASN A 177 3.53 -0.27 9.57
C ASN A 177 3.12 -0.12 11.06
N PRO A 178 3.64 0.89 11.79
CA PRO A 178 4.64 1.87 11.35
C PRO A 178 6.03 1.23 11.17
N ASP A 179 6.79 1.71 10.19
CA ASP A 179 8.19 1.31 9.99
C ASP A 179 9.04 1.86 11.14
N VAL A 180 9.89 1.02 11.72
CA VAL A 180 10.66 1.36 12.94
C VAL A 180 11.78 2.37 12.68
N ASN A 181 12.32 2.41 11.46
CA ASN A 181 13.48 3.24 11.12
C ASN A 181 13.05 4.58 10.48
N LEU A 182 12.03 4.54 9.63
CA LEU A 182 11.56 5.66 8.83
C LEU A 182 10.23 6.25 9.31
N GLY A 183 9.46 5.54 10.15
CA GLY A 183 8.14 5.99 10.65
C GLY A 183 8.13 7.43 11.17
N PRO A 184 9.01 7.81 12.13
CA PRO A 184 9.06 9.19 12.62
C PRO A 184 9.37 10.23 11.54
N THR A 185 10.14 9.86 10.52
CA THR A 185 10.50 10.74 9.40
C THR A 185 9.33 10.88 8.41
N LEU A 186 8.65 9.77 8.11
CA LEU A 186 7.43 9.73 7.29
C LEU A 186 6.31 10.59 7.87
N ASP A 187 6.20 10.66 9.20
CA ASP A 187 5.22 11.51 9.90
C ASP A 187 5.61 13.00 9.91
N ALA A 188 6.90 13.32 9.75
CA ALA A 188 7.43 14.67 9.89
C ALA A 188 7.54 15.44 8.58
N VAL A 189 7.80 14.76 7.45
CA VAL A 189 8.22 15.40 6.20
C VAL A 189 7.33 15.00 5.02
N PRO A 190 6.96 15.92 4.10
CA PRO A 190 6.22 15.58 2.90
C PRO A 190 7.12 14.86 1.88
N PHE A 191 6.92 13.55 1.72
CA PHE A 191 7.52 12.74 0.66
C PHE A 191 6.68 12.82 -0.62
N ASP A 192 7.33 12.77 -1.78
CA ASP A 192 6.68 12.72 -3.09
C ASP A 192 6.28 11.27 -3.46
N MET A 193 7.14 10.32 -3.08
CA MET A 193 7.02 8.90 -3.38
C MET A 193 7.49 8.07 -2.18
N VAL A 194 6.88 6.92 -1.93
CA VAL A 194 7.35 5.94 -0.94
C VAL A 194 7.35 4.55 -1.57
N GLN A 195 8.47 3.85 -1.49
CA GLN A 195 8.72 2.57 -2.15
C GLN A 195 8.74 1.46 -1.11
N ILE A 196 7.56 0.92 -0.78
CA ILE A 196 7.43 0.00 0.36
C ILE A 196 8.01 -1.37 0.00
N GLN A 197 8.95 -1.87 0.79
CA GLN A 197 9.53 -3.20 0.59
C GLN A 197 8.53 -4.28 1.05
N PHE A 198 7.71 -4.79 0.12
CA PHE A 198 6.77 -5.89 0.36
C PHE A 198 7.45 -7.26 0.19
N TYR A 199 8.56 -7.44 0.89
CA TYR A 199 9.35 -8.67 0.93
C TYR A 199 10.16 -8.75 2.24
N ASN A 200 10.81 -9.88 2.51
CA ASN A 200 11.55 -10.19 3.74
C ASN A 200 10.75 -10.03 5.06
N ASN A 201 9.42 -9.90 4.97
CA ASN A 201 8.54 -9.58 6.08
C ASN A 201 7.20 -10.31 5.96
N PRO A 202 6.43 -10.48 7.06
CA PRO A 202 5.15 -11.17 7.05
C PRO A 202 4.05 -10.43 6.27
N CYS A 203 4.33 -9.24 5.75
CA CYS A 203 3.42 -8.44 4.92
C CYS A 203 3.80 -8.42 3.44
N GLY A 204 4.67 -9.33 2.99
CA GLY A 204 5.14 -9.38 1.61
C GLY A 204 4.07 -9.79 0.59
N VAL A 205 4.36 -9.56 -0.70
CA VAL A 205 3.48 -9.93 -1.82
C VAL A 205 3.21 -11.43 -1.86
N ASP A 206 4.17 -12.25 -1.40
CA ASP A 206 4.03 -13.70 -1.30
C ASP A 206 2.95 -14.14 -0.30
N LYS A 207 2.44 -13.21 0.52
CA LYS A 207 1.31 -13.43 1.44
C LYS A 207 -0.04 -13.04 0.87
N PHE A 208 -0.09 -12.54 -0.36
CA PHE A 208 -1.34 -12.19 -1.03
C PHE A 208 -2.21 -13.43 -1.26
N GLN A 209 -3.46 -13.37 -0.80
CA GLN A 209 -4.44 -14.45 -0.95
C GLN A 209 -5.33 -14.18 -2.16
N GLN A 210 -5.15 -14.95 -3.23
CA GLN A 210 -5.98 -14.83 -4.43
C GLN A 210 -7.46 -15.10 -4.10
N SER A 211 -8.36 -14.41 -4.80
CA SER A 211 -9.83 -14.54 -4.65
C SER A 211 -10.40 -14.13 -3.29
N VAL A 212 -9.60 -13.49 -2.43
CA VAL A 212 -10.04 -12.88 -1.16
C VAL A 212 -9.89 -11.36 -1.28
N LEU A 213 -10.95 -10.60 -0.98
CA LEU A 213 -10.87 -9.12 -1.06
C LEU A 213 -10.14 -8.52 0.14
N SER A 214 -10.29 -9.12 1.32
CA SER A 214 -9.61 -8.69 2.54
C SER A 214 -8.24 -9.36 2.63
N GLN A 215 -7.18 -8.57 2.53
CA GLN A 215 -5.79 -9.02 2.64
C GLN A 215 -5.25 -8.70 4.05
N PRO A 216 -5.27 -9.66 5.00
CA PRO A 216 -4.82 -9.39 6.36
C PRO A 216 -3.30 -9.24 6.47
N ASP A 217 -2.55 -9.97 5.64
CA ASP A 217 -1.09 -10.03 5.71
C ASP A 217 -0.45 -9.05 4.71
N PHE A 218 -0.82 -9.12 3.42
CA PHE A 218 -0.38 -8.14 2.41
C PHE A 218 -1.03 -6.77 2.64
N ASN A 219 -0.35 -5.92 3.41
CA ASN A 219 -0.94 -4.77 4.10
C ASN A 219 -0.91 -3.45 3.30
N PHE A 220 -0.93 -3.49 1.96
CA PHE A 220 -0.92 -2.26 1.14
C PHE A 220 -2.07 -1.30 1.52
N ALA A 221 -3.25 -1.81 1.90
CA ALA A 221 -4.36 -0.98 2.36
C ALA A 221 -3.99 -0.08 3.56
N VAL A 222 -3.13 -0.56 4.46
CA VAL A 222 -2.63 0.22 5.61
C VAL A 222 -1.75 1.37 5.13
N TRP A 223 -0.88 1.10 4.14
CA TRP A 223 -0.05 2.13 3.52
C TRP A 223 -0.85 3.14 2.68
N ASP A 224 -1.93 2.71 2.02
CA ASP A 224 -2.85 3.63 1.36
C ASP A 224 -3.50 4.56 2.39
N GLU A 225 -4.02 4.04 3.51
CA GLU A 225 -4.58 4.86 4.59
C GLU A 225 -3.58 5.85 5.18
N TRP A 226 -2.32 5.43 5.36
CA TRP A 226 -1.23 6.32 5.76
C TRP A 226 -1.01 7.43 4.73
N ALA A 227 -0.94 7.09 3.43
CA ALA A 227 -0.70 8.04 2.36
C ALA A 227 -1.74 9.17 2.36
N GLN A 228 -3.01 8.85 2.66
CA GLN A 228 -4.09 9.85 2.77
C GLN A 228 -3.89 10.88 3.89
N LYS A 229 -3.17 10.49 4.96
CA LYS A 229 -2.96 11.27 6.19
C LYS A 229 -1.55 11.86 6.29
N SER A 230 -0.66 11.50 5.36
CA SER A 230 0.73 11.95 5.35
C SER A 230 0.84 13.47 5.14
N LYS A 231 2.04 14.01 5.35
CA LYS A 231 2.33 15.43 5.11
C LYS A 231 2.16 15.84 3.65
N ASN A 232 2.16 14.88 2.73
CA ASN A 232 1.77 15.08 1.34
C ASN A 232 0.65 14.08 0.98
N PRO A 233 -0.64 14.45 1.10
CA PRO A 233 -1.75 13.55 0.76
C PRO A 233 -1.82 13.10 -0.71
N LYS A 234 -0.92 13.62 -1.56
CA LYS A 234 -0.72 13.20 -2.96
C LYS A 234 0.48 12.27 -3.15
N VAL A 235 1.14 11.86 -2.06
CA VAL A 235 2.26 10.90 -2.08
C VAL A 235 1.84 9.64 -2.82
N LYS A 236 2.77 9.10 -3.61
CA LYS A 236 2.58 7.84 -4.31
C LYS A 236 3.30 6.71 -3.62
N VAL A 237 2.62 5.57 -3.52
CA VAL A 237 3.11 4.34 -2.91
C VAL A 237 3.44 3.35 -4.03
N LEU A 238 4.70 2.96 -4.13
CA LEU A 238 5.16 1.91 -5.02
C LEU A 238 5.19 0.59 -4.26
N MET A 239 4.75 -0.48 -4.92
CA MET A 239 4.88 -1.85 -4.42
C MET A 239 6.32 -2.33 -4.68
N GLY A 240 7.16 -2.34 -3.66
CA GLY A 240 8.53 -2.85 -3.74
C GLY A 240 8.55 -4.39 -3.74
N ILE A 241 9.19 -4.97 -4.74
CA ILE A 241 9.32 -6.43 -4.92
C ILE A 241 10.76 -6.85 -5.22
N PRO A 242 11.18 -8.07 -4.87
CA PRO A 242 12.45 -8.62 -5.33
C PRO A 242 12.41 -8.86 -6.85
N ALA A 243 13.48 -8.53 -7.56
CA ALA A 243 13.57 -8.73 -9.00
C ALA A 243 13.89 -10.18 -9.40
N SER A 244 14.33 -11.01 -8.45
CA SER A 244 14.60 -12.43 -8.61
C SER A 244 14.46 -13.18 -7.27
N MET A 245 14.47 -14.51 -7.30
CA MET A 245 14.49 -15.34 -6.08
C MET A 245 15.73 -15.09 -5.22
N ALA A 246 16.83 -14.64 -5.81
CA ALA A 246 18.07 -14.40 -5.10
C ALA A 246 18.15 -13.02 -4.40
N ALA A 247 17.15 -12.16 -4.61
CA ALA A 247 17.05 -10.85 -3.98
C ALA A 247 16.41 -10.90 -2.56
N GLY A 248 16.11 -12.09 -2.04
CA GLY A 248 15.59 -12.30 -0.68
C GLY A 248 14.38 -13.22 -0.64
N VAL A 249 13.67 -13.23 0.48
CA VAL A 249 12.41 -13.96 0.64
C VAL A 249 11.25 -13.10 0.15
N GLY A 250 10.33 -13.68 -0.61
CA GLY A 250 9.10 -13.01 -1.04
C GLY A 250 9.04 -12.69 -2.54
N TYR A 251 10.02 -13.16 -3.34
CA TYR A 251 9.91 -13.12 -4.79
C TYR A 251 8.61 -13.80 -5.23
N THR A 252 7.80 -13.05 -5.98
CA THR A 252 6.48 -13.49 -6.43
C THR A 252 6.34 -13.09 -7.88
N GLY A 253 5.94 -14.03 -8.73
CA GLY A 253 5.62 -13.79 -10.14
C GLY A 253 4.34 -14.51 -10.55
N GLY A 254 4.03 -14.45 -11.84
CA GLY A 254 2.90 -15.09 -12.48
C GLY A 254 1.55 -14.64 -11.90
N PRO A 255 0.55 -15.55 -11.84
CA PRO A 255 -0.81 -15.20 -11.46
C PRO A 255 -0.96 -14.56 -10.07
N THR A 256 -0.07 -14.88 -9.13
CA THR A 256 -0.11 -14.28 -7.78
C THR A 256 0.30 -12.82 -7.82
N LEU A 257 1.40 -12.50 -8.50
CA LEU A 257 1.86 -11.11 -8.66
C LEU A 257 0.79 -10.29 -9.40
N LYS A 258 0.28 -10.83 -10.51
CA LYS A 258 -0.80 -10.19 -11.26
C LYS A 258 -2.00 -9.87 -10.37
N ALA A 259 -2.49 -10.84 -9.60
CA ALA A 259 -3.65 -10.65 -8.74
C ALA A 259 -3.40 -9.62 -7.63
N ALA A 260 -2.18 -9.59 -7.06
CA ALA A 260 -1.78 -8.59 -6.08
C ALA A 260 -1.72 -7.18 -6.70
N LEU A 261 -1.17 -7.04 -7.91
CA LEU A 261 -1.14 -5.78 -8.65
C LEU A 261 -2.55 -5.29 -9.01
N ASP A 262 -3.40 -6.16 -9.56
CA ASP A 262 -4.80 -5.85 -9.89
C ASP A 262 -5.57 -5.37 -8.65
N TRP A 263 -5.34 -6.01 -7.50
CA TRP A 263 -5.95 -5.59 -6.24
C TRP A 263 -5.40 -4.25 -5.74
N THR A 264 -4.09 -4.04 -5.87
CA THR A 264 -3.40 -2.82 -5.41
C THR A 264 -3.77 -1.59 -6.25
N LYS A 265 -3.99 -1.77 -7.56
CA LYS A 265 -4.44 -0.71 -8.48
C LYS A 265 -5.76 -0.05 -8.09
N MET A 266 -6.57 -0.69 -7.25
CA MET A 266 -7.81 -0.10 -6.73
C MET A 266 -7.56 1.05 -5.74
N TYR A 267 -6.36 1.16 -5.19
CA TYR A 267 -5.99 2.16 -4.20
C TYR A 267 -5.40 3.42 -4.86
N ARG A 268 -5.91 4.59 -4.48
CA ARG A 268 -5.53 5.87 -5.10
C ARG A 268 -4.07 6.27 -4.88
N SER A 269 -3.48 5.81 -3.79
CA SER A 269 -2.08 6.07 -3.48
C SER A 269 -1.14 5.27 -4.38
N PHE A 270 -1.59 4.20 -5.05
CA PHE A 270 -0.74 3.40 -5.91
C PHE A 270 -0.09 4.25 -7.01
N GLY A 271 1.22 4.11 -7.14
CA GLY A 271 2.07 4.81 -8.11
C GLY A 271 2.82 3.89 -9.08
N GLY A 272 2.89 2.60 -8.79
CA GLY A 272 3.61 1.61 -9.60
C GLY A 272 4.41 0.60 -8.77
N VAL A 273 5.50 0.09 -9.33
CA VAL A 273 6.33 -0.97 -8.73
C VAL A 273 7.76 -0.49 -8.55
N MET A 274 8.38 -0.87 -7.44
CA MET A 274 9.83 -0.74 -7.22
C MET A 274 10.46 -2.14 -7.24
N MET A 275 11.65 -2.28 -7.82
CA MET A 275 12.38 -3.55 -7.86
C MET A 275 13.79 -3.47 -7.29
N TRP A 276 14.13 -4.45 -6.45
CA TRP A 276 15.49 -4.69 -5.94
C TRP A 276 16.10 -5.93 -6.62
N ASP A 277 17.14 -5.83 -7.45
CA ASP A 277 17.78 -4.65 -8.06
C ASP A 277 17.97 -4.86 -9.58
N MET A 278 18.59 -3.89 -10.27
CA MET A 278 18.79 -3.91 -11.72
C MET A 278 19.59 -5.12 -12.22
N ALA A 279 20.63 -5.52 -11.48
CA ALA A 279 21.47 -6.65 -11.87
C ALA A 279 20.69 -7.98 -11.79
N GLN A 280 19.85 -8.13 -10.75
CA GLN A 280 18.96 -9.26 -10.59
C GLN A 280 17.85 -9.26 -11.65
N LEU A 281 17.26 -8.09 -11.93
CA LEU A 281 16.19 -7.93 -12.92
C LEU A 281 16.65 -8.35 -14.32
N TYR A 282 17.86 -7.96 -14.72
CA TYR A 282 18.42 -8.31 -16.03
C TYR A 282 18.90 -9.76 -16.11
N ALA A 283 19.26 -10.38 -14.98
CA ALA A 283 19.49 -11.81 -14.91
C ALA A 283 18.18 -12.61 -15.06
N ASN A 284 17.08 -12.12 -14.45
CA ASN A 284 15.76 -12.73 -14.50
C ASN A 284 14.99 -12.33 -15.76
N LYS A 285 15.39 -12.94 -16.88
CA LYS A 285 14.81 -12.67 -18.20
C LYS A 285 13.28 -12.73 -18.17
N ASN A 286 12.65 -11.72 -18.77
CA ASN A 286 11.20 -11.51 -18.90
C ASN A 286 10.47 -10.99 -17.66
N PHE A 287 11.08 -10.94 -16.47
CA PHE A 287 10.36 -10.47 -15.28
C PHE A 287 9.94 -9.00 -15.38
N LEU A 288 10.81 -8.13 -15.92
CA LEU A 288 10.43 -6.74 -16.22
C LEU A 288 9.22 -6.67 -17.15
N GLN A 289 9.22 -7.46 -18.24
CA GLN A 289 8.11 -7.47 -19.19
C GLN A 289 6.82 -8.01 -18.57
N GLU A 290 6.91 -9.00 -17.69
CA GLU A 290 5.77 -9.51 -16.91
C GLU A 290 5.17 -8.41 -16.04
N VAL A 291 5.98 -7.72 -15.24
CA VAL A 291 5.55 -6.61 -14.38
C VAL A 291 4.92 -5.50 -15.20
N VAL A 292 5.55 -5.09 -16.31
CA VAL A 292 5.04 -4.02 -17.18
C VAL A 292 3.69 -4.42 -17.81
N ASN A 293 3.57 -5.65 -18.31
CA ASN A 293 2.30 -6.13 -18.86
C ASN A 293 1.20 -6.16 -17.80
N ASP A 294 1.53 -6.58 -16.58
CA ASP A 294 0.59 -6.62 -15.48
C ASP A 294 0.19 -5.21 -15.03
N LEU A 295 1.10 -4.22 -15.08
CA LEU A 295 0.83 -2.80 -14.82
C LEU A 295 -0.03 -2.14 -15.90
N ASP A 296 0.22 -2.43 -17.17
CA ASP A 296 -0.53 -1.88 -18.31
C ASP A 296 -1.89 -2.55 -18.52
N SER A 297 -2.09 -3.75 -17.95
CA SER A 297 -3.40 -4.39 -18.03
C SER A 297 -4.47 -3.55 -17.33
N ASP A 298 -5.53 -3.17 -18.05
CA ASP A 298 -6.71 -2.56 -17.46
C ASP A 298 -7.15 -3.41 -16.26
N SER A 299 -7.35 -2.78 -15.10
CA SER A 299 -7.92 -3.43 -13.93
C SER A 299 -9.30 -3.94 -14.29
N GLN A 300 -9.40 -5.20 -14.72
CA GLN A 300 -10.68 -5.87 -14.82
C GLN A 300 -11.23 -5.96 -13.40
N PRO A 301 -12.40 -5.37 -13.11
CA PRO A 301 -13.16 -5.83 -11.95
C PRO A 301 -13.36 -7.34 -12.12
N PRO A 302 -13.41 -8.13 -11.02
CA PRO A 302 -13.63 -9.57 -11.11
C PRO A 302 -14.81 -9.83 -12.05
N PRO A 303 -14.72 -10.82 -12.96
CA PRO A 303 -15.62 -10.93 -14.09
C PRO A 303 -17.07 -10.95 -13.62
N SER A 304 -17.80 -9.88 -13.93
CA SER A 304 -19.25 -9.90 -13.93
C SER A 304 -19.68 -10.88 -15.02
N GLN A 305 -20.01 -12.11 -14.63
CA GLN A 305 -20.63 -13.07 -15.56
C GLN A 305 -22.00 -12.52 -15.96
N SER A 306 -22.06 -11.89 -17.13
CA SER A 306 -23.33 -11.59 -17.79
C SER A 306 -23.90 -12.87 -18.42
N PRO A 307 -25.23 -13.03 -18.44
CA PRO A 307 -25.87 -14.29 -18.78
C PRO A 307 -25.85 -14.53 -20.29
N SER A 308 -25.48 -15.74 -20.72
CA SER A 308 -25.70 -16.20 -22.09
C SER A 308 -27.19 -16.15 -22.44
N SER A 309 -27.49 -15.47 -23.55
CA SER A 309 -28.82 -15.18 -24.05
C SER A 309 -29.67 -16.43 -24.30
N THR A 310 -30.81 -16.53 -23.62
CA THR A 310 -31.96 -17.29 -24.12
C THR A 310 -33.13 -16.33 -24.27
N SER A 311 -33.80 -16.41 -25.42
CA SER A 311 -34.82 -15.50 -25.92
C SER A 311 -35.91 -15.18 -24.90
N THR A 312 -36.19 -13.90 -24.69
CA THR A 312 -37.34 -13.42 -23.92
C THR A 312 -38.18 -12.49 -24.80
N GLY A 313 -39.45 -12.88 -24.94
CA GLY A 313 -40.48 -12.04 -25.52
C GLY A 313 -40.73 -10.79 -24.66
N THR A 314 -41.20 -9.76 -25.34
CA THR A 314 -41.47 -8.41 -24.87
C THR A 314 -42.43 -8.39 -23.66
N ALA A 315 -42.06 -7.70 -22.57
CA ALA A 315 -43.00 -7.27 -21.54
C ALA A 315 -42.56 -5.96 -20.87
N THR A 316 -43.58 -5.16 -20.55
CA THR A 316 -43.64 -3.70 -20.40
C THR A 316 -43.16 -3.17 -19.05
N ALA A 317 -42.62 -1.94 -19.04
CA ALA A 317 -42.25 -1.20 -17.83
C ALA A 317 -43.48 -0.82 -16.97
N LEU A 318 -43.36 -0.96 -15.65
CA LEU A 318 -44.33 -0.46 -14.67
C LEU A 318 -43.88 0.89 -14.12
N SER A 319 -44.76 1.88 -14.28
CA SER A 319 -44.66 3.25 -13.81
C SER A 319 -45.40 3.43 -12.47
N SER A 320 -44.70 3.81 -11.39
CA SER A 320 -45.09 4.76 -10.31
C SER A 320 -44.37 4.48 -8.97
N PRO A 321 -44.05 5.52 -8.16
CA PRO A 321 -43.37 5.36 -6.87
C PRO A 321 -44.33 5.11 -5.69
N LEU A 322 -43.92 4.28 -4.73
CA LEU A 322 -44.65 3.99 -3.47
C LEU A 322 -44.17 4.90 -2.33
N ASN A 323 -45.10 5.60 -1.68
CA ASN A 323 -44.88 6.46 -0.50
C ASN A 323 -45.07 5.66 0.81
N VAL A 324 -44.27 5.96 1.85
CA VAL A 324 -44.45 5.44 3.22
C VAL A 324 -44.37 6.58 4.26
N GLY A 325 -45.30 6.60 5.21
CA GLY A 325 -45.54 7.68 6.18
C GLY A 325 -44.72 7.62 7.49
N ARG A 326 -44.68 8.75 8.22
CA ARG A 326 -43.92 8.98 9.47
C ARG A 326 -44.61 8.44 10.74
N TRP A 327 -43.82 7.90 11.68
CA TRP A 327 -44.20 7.65 13.09
C TRP A 327 -43.15 8.20 14.07
N GLN A 328 -43.57 8.63 15.27
CA GLN A 328 -42.74 9.22 16.33
C GLN A 328 -42.76 8.37 17.62
N PRO A 329 -41.64 8.22 18.37
CA PRO A 329 -41.61 7.46 19.62
C PRO A 329 -42.08 8.27 20.85
N LEU A 330 -42.66 7.59 21.84
CA LEU A 330 -43.09 8.15 23.13
C LEU A 330 -41.93 8.29 24.14
N ARG A 331 -42.01 9.30 25.02
CA ARG A 331 -40.96 9.64 26.02
C ARG A 331 -40.69 8.50 27.01
N GLY A 332 -39.43 8.08 27.12
CA GLY A 332 -38.91 7.32 28.27
C GLY A 332 -38.21 5.99 27.95
N GLN A 333 -38.20 5.53 26.71
CA GLN A 333 -37.43 4.34 26.33
C GLN A 333 -36.00 4.71 25.93
N ARG A 334 -35.01 3.95 26.41
CA ARG A 334 -33.65 3.95 25.87
C ARG A 334 -33.60 2.94 24.72
N VAL A 335 -33.44 3.43 23.50
CA VAL A 335 -33.13 2.62 22.33
C VAL A 335 -31.61 2.51 22.27
N MET A 336 -31.06 1.29 22.13
CA MET A 336 -29.68 1.12 21.67
C MET A 336 -29.72 0.59 20.25
N ASP A 337 -29.19 1.39 19.32
CA ASP A 337 -29.03 1.03 17.93
C ASP A 337 -27.82 0.09 17.80
N LEU A 338 -28.06 -1.15 17.35
CA LEU A 338 -26.99 -2.05 16.94
C LEU A 338 -26.86 -1.96 15.41
N ALA A 339 -25.87 -1.23 14.94
CA ALA A 339 -25.57 -1.13 13.52
C ALA A 339 -24.76 -2.37 13.06
N VAL A 340 -25.24 -3.07 12.04
CA VAL A 340 -24.39 -3.91 11.19
C VAL A 340 -23.86 -2.98 10.10
N VAL A 341 -22.57 -2.64 10.15
CA VAL A 341 -21.99 -1.65 9.22
C VAL A 341 -21.21 -2.33 8.10
N TYR A 342 -21.65 -2.07 6.87
CA TYR A 342 -20.77 -2.03 5.69
C TYR A 342 -20.15 -0.61 5.58
N GLY A 343 -18.81 -0.53 5.56
CA GLY A 343 -18.06 0.56 4.90
C GLY A 343 -17.96 1.96 5.53
N ASN A 344 -16.86 2.66 5.20
CA ASN A 344 -16.34 3.89 5.83
C ASN A 344 -16.97 5.24 5.38
N GLU A 345 -18.11 5.28 4.69
CA GLU A 345 -18.72 6.54 4.24
C GLU A 345 -19.60 7.24 5.31
N VAL A 346 -19.93 6.57 6.42
CA VAL A 346 -20.89 7.10 7.41
C VAL A 346 -20.23 7.94 8.51
N ALA A 347 -18.90 7.82 8.73
CA ALA A 347 -18.22 8.61 9.76
C ALA A 347 -18.30 10.13 9.54
N LYS A 348 -18.55 10.58 8.30
CA LYS A 348 -18.76 12.00 7.96
C LYS A 348 -20.20 12.49 8.15
N LEU A 349 -21.19 11.58 8.23
CA LEU A 349 -22.59 11.95 8.50
C LEU A 349 -22.85 12.28 9.98
N PHE A 350 -21.98 11.82 10.88
CA PHE A 350 -22.18 11.98 12.33
C PHE A 350 -21.50 13.22 12.95
N ASN A 351 -20.56 13.89 12.26
CA ASN A 351 -19.67 14.88 12.88
C ASN A 351 -19.69 16.31 12.28
N SER A 352 -20.79 16.77 11.66
CA SER A 352 -20.92 18.20 11.29
C SER A 352 -22.36 18.72 11.44
N PRO A 353 -22.61 19.79 12.22
CA PRO A 353 -23.91 20.45 12.29
C PRO A 353 -24.09 21.44 11.13
N PRO A 354 -25.29 21.60 10.52
CA PRO A 354 -26.61 21.08 10.91
C PRO A 354 -27.07 19.90 10.04
N TRP A 355 -27.40 18.78 10.68
CA TRP A 355 -27.91 17.55 10.07
C TRP A 355 -29.33 17.73 9.50
N ASN A 356 -29.55 17.30 8.25
CA ASN A 356 -30.84 17.33 7.55
C ASN A 356 -31.57 15.97 7.71
N PRO A 357 -32.76 15.93 8.33
CA PRO A 357 -33.40 14.69 8.80
C PRO A 357 -34.21 13.87 7.76
N ASP A 358 -34.07 14.11 6.45
CA ASP A 358 -34.95 13.50 5.43
C ASP A 358 -34.32 12.37 4.57
N VAL A 359 -33.28 11.69 5.06
CA VAL A 359 -32.83 10.42 4.46
C VAL A 359 -32.94 9.31 5.52
N ARG A 360 -33.96 8.46 5.39
CA ARG A 360 -34.18 7.28 6.24
C ARG A 360 -34.14 6.04 5.35
N ASP A 361 -33.11 5.22 5.51
CA ASP A 361 -33.13 3.78 5.26
C ASP A 361 -31.97 3.14 6.03
N VAL A 362 -32.24 2.67 7.25
CA VAL A 362 -31.39 1.71 7.99
C VAL A 362 -32.31 0.83 8.85
N ASP A 363 -32.27 -0.48 8.65
CA ASP A 363 -33.08 -1.48 9.38
C ASP A 363 -32.60 -1.66 10.84
N VAL A 364 -33.54 -1.68 11.80
CA VAL A 364 -33.30 -1.82 13.24
C VAL A 364 -33.65 -3.23 13.73
N ILE A 365 -32.77 -3.88 14.51
CA ILE A 365 -33.01 -5.19 15.15
C ILE A 365 -33.47 -5.02 16.60
N TRP A 366 -34.57 -5.70 16.98
CA TRP A 366 -35.22 -5.63 18.31
C TRP A 366 -34.92 -6.87 19.20
N PRO A 367 -35.17 -6.80 20.53
CA PRO A 367 -34.81 -7.83 21.53
C PRO A 367 -35.39 -9.24 21.31
N GLU A 368 -36.41 -9.36 20.48
CA GLU A 368 -36.81 -10.59 19.83
C GLU A 368 -37.09 -10.27 18.37
N SER A 369 -36.22 -10.74 17.49
CA SER A 369 -36.36 -10.52 16.06
C SER A 369 -36.30 -11.86 15.34
N ARG A 370 -37.23 -12.05 14.41
CA ARG A 370 -37.22 -13.17 13.47
C ARG A 370 -36.86 -12.64 12.11
N TYR A 371 -35.80 -13.20 11.54
CA TYR A 371 -35.40 -12.91 10.16
C TYR A 371 -35.51 -14.17 9.34
N THR A 372 -35.97 -13.98 8.11
CA THR A 372 -36.04 -15.02 7.09
C THR A 372 -34.97 -14.72 6.06
N VAL A 373 -33.91 -15.53 6.03
CA VAL A 373 -32.80 -15.32 5.10
C VAL A 373 -32.87 -16.33 3.98
N GLN A 374 -32.84 -15.84 2.73
CA GLN A 374 -32.73 -16.67 1.53
C GLN A 374 -31.26 -17.10 1.36
N TYR A 375 -30.97 -18.39 1.32
CA TYR A 375 -29.60 -18.90 1.10
C TYR A 375 -29.52 -19.85 -0.10
N THR A 376 -28.32 -19.97 -0.69
CA THR A 376 -28.02 -20.91 -1.78
C THR A 376 -27.06 -21.98 -1.26
N PRO A 377 -27.40 -23.28 -1.33
CA PRO A 377 -26.58 -24.32 -0.72
C PRO A 377 -25.31 -24.64 -1.54
N LEU A 378 -24.17 -24.81 -0.84
CA LEU A 378 -22.97 -25.49 -1.35
C LEU A 378 -23.03 -27.01 -1.03
N PRO A 379 -22.35 -27.89 -1.79
CA PRO A 379 -22.50 -29.34 -1.60
C PRO A 379 -21.81 -29.88 -0.32
N THR A 380 -22.56 -30.71 0.43
CA THR A 380 -22.17 -31.67 1.52
C THR A 380 -21.56 -31.10 2.83
N ALA A 381 -21.88 -31.53 4.06
CA ALA A 381 -22.90 -32.39 4.69
C ALA A 381 -22.99 -32.04 6.21
N ALA A 382 -24.01 -32.57 6.90
CA ALA A 382 -24.62 -32.10 8.17
C ALA A 382 -23.85 -32.29 9.49
N LEU A 383 -24.20 -31.44 10.49
CA LEU A 383 -24.64 -31.84 11.84
C LEU A 383 -25.35 -30.66 12.53
N SER A 384 -26.57 -30.91 13.04
CA SER A 384 -27.33 -29.99 13.88
C SER A 384 -26.72 -29.92 15.28
N ALA A 385 -26.43 -28.71 15.78
CA ALA A 385 -26.14 -28.47 17.18
C ALA A 385 -26.81 -27.16 17.60
N LEU A 386 -27.62 -27.22 18.66
CA LEU A 386 -27.89 -26.03 19.46
C LEU A 386 -26.55 -25.57 20.02
N ILE A 387 -26.04 -24.44 19.54
CA ILE A 387 -24.83 -23.81 20.08
C ILE A 387 -25.31 -22.77 21.08
N SER A 388 -25.30 -23.12 22.37
CA SER A 388 -25.39 -22.13 23.44
C SER A 388 -23.98 -21.78 23.91
N TRP A 389 -23.65 -20.49 23.94
CA TRP A 389 -22.45 -19.99 24.60
C TRP A 389 -22.82 -18.83 25.52
N SER A 390 -22.09 -18.71 26.63
CA SER A 390 -22.13 -17.55 27.53
C SER A 390 -20.76 -16.88 27.49
N SER A 391 -20.72 -15.58 27.26
CA SER A 391 -19.50 -14.78 27.37
C SER A 391 -19.66 -13.76 28.49
N THR A 392 -18.72 -13.73 29.42
CA THR A 392 -18.62 -12.72 30.47
C THR A 392 -17.61 -11.69 30.00
N SER A 393 -18.06 -10.49 29.64
CA SER A 393 -17.17 -9.37 29.27
C SER A 393 -17.21 -8.29 30.35
N THR A 394 -16.07 -8.04 30.98
CA THR A 394 -15.84 -6.91 31.89
C THR A 394 -14.86 -5.91 31.27
N GLY A 395 -15.10 -5.51 30.02
CA GLY A 395 -14.32 -4.48 29.33
C GLY A 395 -14.75 -4.26 27.87
N SER A 396 -14.54 -3.05 27.34
CA SER A 396 -15.03 -2.60 26.02
C SER A 396 -14.33 -3.24 24.82
N LEU A 397 -14.55 -4.55 24.61
CA LEU A 397 -14.14 -5.24 23.39
C LEU A 397 -15.38 -5.76 22.65
N THR A 398 -15.52 -5.32 21.40
CA THR A 398 -16.51 -5.82 20.45
C THR A 398 -16.15 -7.27 20.10
N THR A 399 -17.07 -8.21 20.33
CA THR A 399 -16.92 -9.61 19.89
C THR A 399 -17.72 -9.82 18.61
N THR A 400 -17.03 -10.18 17.51
CA THR A 400 -17.67 -10.59 16.25
C THR A 400 -17.88 -12.10 16.23
N MET A 401 -19.04 -12.57 15.77
CA MET A 401 -19.40 -14.00 15.77
C MET A 401 -19.91 -14.47 14.41
N PHE A 402 -19.54 -15.70 14.03
CA PHE A 402 -19.94 -16.34 12.77
C PHE A 402 -20.77 -17.60 13.05
N LEU A 403 -21.91 -17.76 12.37
CA LEU A 403 -22.77 -18.95 12.45
C LEU A 403 -22.67 -19.78 11.17
N LYS A 404 -22.58 -21.11 11.30
CA LYS A 404 -22.49 -22.07 10.18
C LYS A 404 -23.71 -23.01 10.19
N PHE A 405 -24.39 -23.16 9.05
CA PHE A 405 -25.63 -23.94 8.94
C PHE A 405 -25.38 -25.33 8.30
N PRO A 406 -26.03 -26.41 8.79
CA PRO A 406 -26.02 -27.71 8.14
C PRO A 406 -27.11 -27.83 7.07
N THR A 407 -26.82 -28.58 6.01
CA THR A 407 -27.75 -28.88 4.91
C THR A 407 -28.84 -29.86 5.37
N SER A 408 -30.11 -29.46 5.43
CA SER A 408 -31.22 -30.40 5.68
C SER A 408 -32.11 -30.57 4.44
N HIS A 409 -32.40 -31.83 4.11
CA HIS A 409 -33.35 -32.24 3.08
C HIS A 409 -34.77 -32.20 3.67
N GLY A 410 -35.64 -31.32 3.15
CA GLY A 410 -37.08 -31.32 3.44
C GLY A 410 -37.90 -31.02 2.18
N GLN A 411 -38.99 -31.77 1.96
CA GLN A 411 -39.91 -31.56 0.84
C GLN A 411 -40.96 -30.48 1.19
N GLY A 412 -40.96 -29.38 0.45
CA GLY A 412 -41.88 -28.25 0.59
C GLY A 412 -41.30 -26.99 -0.07
N ASN A 413 -42.14 -26.01 -0.42
CA ASN A 413 -41.78 -24.81 -1.21
C ASN A 413 -40.81 -23.81 -0.55
N ASP A 414 -40.29 -24.10 0.65
CA ASP A 414 -39.40 -23.20 1.42
C ASP A 414 -37.95 -23.72 1.51
N ARG A 415 -37.39 -24.26 0.41
CA ARG A 415 -36.05 -24.89 0.42
C ARG A 415 -34.85 -23.97 0.67
N ASN A 416 -35.04 -22.65 0.70
CA ASN A 416 -33.94 -21.68 0.81
C ASN A 416 -34.11 -20.73 2.00
N GLN A 417 -35.02 -20.99 2.93
CA GLN A 417 -35.28 -20.07 4.04
C GLN A 417 -34.92 -20.70 5.37
N VAL A 418 -34.12 -19.98 6.17
CA VAL A 418 -33.85 -20.32 7.58
C VAL A 418 -34.48 -19.24 8.44
N HIS A 419 -35.22 -19.65 9.48
CA HIS A 419 -35.81 -18.74 10.45
C HIS A 419 -34.88 -18.63 11.65
N ILE A 420 -34.18 -17.52 11.75
CA ILE A 420 -33.29 -17.27 12.88
C ILE A 420 -34.06 -16.47 13.91
N SER A 421 -34.18 -17.02 15.12
CA SER A 421 -34.73 -16.31 16.27
C SER A 421 -33.60 -16.03 17.24
N THR A 422 -33.36 -14.75 17.52
CA THR A 422 -32.39 -14.31 18.55
C THR A 422 -33.14 -13.85 19.79
N ARG A 423 -32.75 -14.38 20.95
CA ARG A 423 -33.21 -13.87 22.25
C ARG A 423 -32.01 -13.40 23.07
N ILE A 424 -32.05 -12.15 23.49
CA ILE A 424 -31.02 -11.53 24.34
C ILE A 424 -31.56 -11.47 25.77
N ARG A 425 -30.90 -12.13 26.72
CA ARG A 425 -31.24 -12.00 28.16
C ARG A 425 -30.16 -11.22 28.88
N PHE A 426 -30.59 -10.28 29.71
CA PHE A 426 -29.74 -9.49 30.58
C PHE A 426 -29.86 -10.02 32.02
N ASN A 427 -28.74 -10.36 32.66
CA ASN A 427 -28.71 -10.64 34.10
C ASN A 427 -28.13 -9.44 34.86
N PHE A 428 -28.48 -9.33 36.15
CA PHE A 428 -28.17 -8.18 37.01
C PHE A 428 -26.68 -7.80 37.13
N ASN A 429 -25.76 -8.65 36.66
CA ASN A 429 -24.31 -8.43 36.71
C ASN A 429 -23.68 -7.97 35.38
N ALA A 430 -24.48 -7.42 34.45
CA ALA A 430 -24.04 -6.95 33.12
C ALA A 430 -23.48 -8.05 32.19
N GLU A 431 -23.82 -9.32 32.46
CA GLU A 431 -23.65 -10.42 31.52
C GLU A 431 -24.85 -10.48 30.57
N PHE A 432 -24.58 -10.71 29.28
CA PHE A 432 -25.61 -11.00 28.29
C PHE A 432 -25.41 -12.41 27.73
N SER A 433 -26.52 -13.10 27.48
CA SER A 433 -26.52 -14.34 26.71
C SER A 433 -27.32 -14.14 25.43
N VAL A 434 -26.79 -14.66 24.33
CA VAL A 434 -27.46 -14.67 23.03
C VAL A 434 -27.86 -16.11 22.75
N GLU A 435 -29.16 -16.36 22.73
CA GLU A 435 -29.71 -17.67 22.37
C GLU A 435 -30.17 -17.60 20.90
N VAL A 436 -29.55 -18.43 20.05
CA VAL A 436 -29.89 -18.52 18.63
C VAL A 436 -30.61 -19.84 18.40
N THR A 437 -31.86 -19.77 17.96
CA THR A 437 -32.64 -20.95 17.52
C THR A 437 -32.82 -20.89 16.01
N ILE A 438 -32.57 -22.01 15.34
CA ILE A 438 -32.57 -22.20 13.88
C ILE A 438 -33.73 -23.11 13.50
#